data_AF-A0ABD0BIR7-F1
#
_entry.id   AF-A0ABD0BIR7-F1
#
_cell.length_a   1.000
_cell.length_b   1.000
_cell.length_c   1.000
_cell.angle_alpha   90.00
_cell.angle_beta   90.00
_cell.angle_gamma   90.00
#
_symmetry.space_group_name_H-M   'P 1'
#
loop_
_entity.id
_entity.type
_entity.pdbx_description
1 polymer ?
#
loop_
_entity_poly.entity_id
_entity_poly.type
_entity_poly.pdbx_seq_one_letter_code
_entity_poly.pdbx_strand_id
1 'polypeptide(L)' 'MEIYSIPYSSIMMWSTENAGHFDFNAEVELWTRAGNLTIKLDKKIDVRRLDHLIATCLLASN' A
#
# COMPACT_ATOMS: atom_id res chain seq x y z
N MET A 1 16.29 2.12 15.70
CA MET A 1 15.04 2.37 14.97
C MET A 1 15.42 2.98 13.65
N GLU A 2 14.94 2.40 12.55
CA GLU A 2 15.23 2.87 11.19
C GLU A 2 13.90 3.29 10.55
N ILE A 3 13.92 4.38 9.79
CA ILE A 3 12.73 4.96 9.17
C ILE A 3 13.04 5.19 7.70
N TYR A 4 12.20 4.63 6.84
CA TYR A 4 12.27 4.83 5.40
C TYR A 4 11.06 5.63 4.95
N SER A 5 11.28 6.60 4.06
CA SER A 5 10.23 7.44 3.50
C SER A 5 10.06 7.14 2.02
N ILE A 6 8.81 6.94 1.59
CA ILE A 6 8.44 6.78 0.18
C ILE A 6 7.47 7.91 -0.17
N PRO A 7 7.90 8.90 -0.96
CA PRO A 7 7.00 9.93 -1.44
C PRO A 7 5.91 9.31 -2.33
N TYR A 8 4.65 9.74 -2.19
CA TYR A 8 3.56 9.27 -3.05
C TYR A 8 3.89 9.46 -4.54
N SER A 9 4.47 10.59 -4.92
CA SER A 9 4.90 10.87 -6.30
C SER A 9 5.93 9.88 -6.87
N SER A 10 6.57 9.05 -6.04
CA SER A 10 7.51 8.01 -6.47
C SER A 10 6.86 6.65 -6.73
N ILE A 11 5.57 6.49 -6.38
CA ILE A 11 4.79 5.27 -6.58
C ILE A 11 4.23 5.30 -8.00
N MET A 12 4.63 4.33 -8.82
CA MET A 12 4.21 4.20 -10.22
C MET A 12 2.98 3.31 -10.38
N MET A 13 2.79 2.35 -9.46
CA MET A 13 1.67 1.42 -9.42
C MET A 13 1.51 0.93 -7.97
N TRP A 14 0.30 0.51 -7.59
CA TRP A 14 0.04 -0.19 -6.34
C TRP A 14 -0.99 -1.30 -6.55
N SER A 15 -1.00 -2.26 -5.63
CA SER A 15 -1.95 -3.35 -5.55
C SER A 15 -2.27 -3.61 -4.08
N THR A 16 -3.52 -3.94 -3.78
CA THR A 16 -3.94 -4.31 -2.43
C THR A 16 -4.61 -5.67 -2.46
N GLU A 17 -4.17 -6.57 -1.59
CA GLU A 17 -4.77 -7.90 -1.42
C GLU A 17 -5.44 -7.99 -0.06
N ASN A 18 -6.73 -8.35 -0.07
CA ASN A 18 -7.49 -8.48 1.15
C ASN A 18 -7.28 -9.87 1.74
N ALA A 19 -7.09 -9.92 3.05
CA ALA A 19 -7.07 -11.18 3.78
C ALA A 19 -8.40 -11.93 3.60
N GLY A 20 -8.32 -13.20 3.19
CA GLY A 20 -9.47 -14.10 3.16
C GLY A 20 -10.06 -14.36 4.56
N HIS A 21 -11.20 -15.06 4.60
CA HIS A 21 -12.02 -15.26 5.81
C HIS A 21 -11.32 -16.00 6.98
N PHE A 22 -10.19 -16.67 6.73
CA PHE A 22 -9.42 -17.41 7.73
C PHE A 22 -8.01 -16.80 7.87
N ASP A 23 -7.81 -15.95 8.88
CA ASP A 23 -6.52 -15.51 9.50
C ASP A 23 -5.34 -15.09 8.58
N PHE A 24 -5.60 -14.64 7.35
CA PHE A 24 -4.53 -14.03 6.54
C PHE A 24 -4.29 -12.57 6.95
N ASN A 25 -3.04 -12.13 6.84
CA ASN A 25 -2.72 -10.70 6.88
C ASN A 25 -2.99 -10.14 5.49
N ALA A 26 -3.51 -8.92 5.43
CA ALA A 26 -3.66 -8.24 4.16
C ALA A 26 -2.31 -7.68 3.69
N GLU A 27 -2.17 -7.46 2.40
CA GLU A 27 -0.90 -6.98 1.84
C GLU A 27 -1.14 -5.79 0.90
N VAL A 28 -0.16 -4.88 0.88
CA VAL A 28 -0.08 -3.80 -0.10
C VAL A 28 1.26 -3.88 -0.77
N GLU A 29 1.26 -3.89 -2.09
CA GLU A 29 2.46 -3.84 -2.90
C GLU A 29 2.56 -2.48 -3.60
N LEU A 30 3.74 -1.85 -3.48
CA LEU A 30 4.05 -0.56 -4.09
C LEU A 30 5.19 -0.74 -5.08
N TRP A 31 4.99 -0.27 -6.31
CA TRP A 31 6.03 -0.27 -7.33
C TRP A 31 6.62 1.13 -7.48
N THR A 32 7.94 1.21 -7.39
CA THR A 32 8.71 2.45 -7.58
C THR A 32 9.83 2.21 -8.59
N ARG A 33 10.50 3.27 -9.04
CA ARG A 33 11.72 3.14 -9.87
C ARG A 33 12.87 2.42 -9.17
N ALA A 34 12.89 2.40 -7.84
CA ALA A 34 13.93 1.74 -7.05
C ALA A 34 13.64 0.25 -6.79
N GLY A 35 12.44 -0.24 -7.13
CA GLY A 35 11.99 -1.60 -6.88
C GLY A 35 10.57 -1.67 -6.36
N ASN A 36 10.13 -2.88 -6.01
CA ASN A 36 8.85 -3.16 -5.37
C ASN A 36 9.01 -3.32 -3.85
N LEU A 37 7.98 -2.89 -3.11
CA LEU A 37 7.88 -3.06 -1.68
C LEU A 37 6.55 -3.74 -1.34
N THR A 38 6.62 -4.86 -0.62
CA THR A 38 5.45 -5.53 -0.05
C THR A 38 5.33 -5.16 1.43
N ILE A 39 4.18 -4.61 1.82
CA ILE A 39 3.85 -4.23 3.19
C ILE A 39 2.76 -5.19 3.68
N LYS A 40 3.09 -5.96 4.72
CA LYS A 40 2.12 -6.80 5.42
C LYS A 40 1.37 -5.98 6.45
N LEU A 41 0.04 -6.03 6.38
CA LEU A 41 -0.86 -5.31 7.25
C LEU A 41 -1.46 -6.27 8.27
N ASP A 42 -1.52 -5.84 9.52
CA ASP A 42 -2.28 -6.55 10.55
C ASP A 42 -3.77 -6.60 10.17
N LYS A 43 -4.45 -7.69 10.54
CA LYS A 43 -5.88 -7.91 10.28
C LYS A 43 -6.82 -6.79 10.78
N LYS A 44 -6.35 -5.92 11.68
CA LYS A 44 -7.11 -4.76 12.16
C LYS A 44 -7.09 -3.56 11.20
N ILE A 45 -6.21 -3.57 10.20
CA ILE A 45 -6.09 -2.48 9.24
C ILE A 45 -7.14 -2.65 8.14
N ASP A 46 -7.89 -1.58 7.88
CA ASP A 46 -8.81 -1.51 6.74
C ASP A 46 -8.04 -1.25 5.44
N VAL A 47 -7.83 -2.32 4.69
CA VAL A 47 -7.11 -2.33 3.41
C VAL A 47 -7.80 -1.47 2.37
N ARG A 48 -9.14 -1.45 2.35
CA ARG A 48 -9.90 -0.67 1.36
C ARG A 48 -9.75 0.82 1.60
N ARG A 49 -9.71 1.22 2.88
CA ARG A 49 -9.44 2.60 3.25
C ARG A 49 -8.02 3.01 2.85
N LEU A 50 -7.04 2.12 2.99
CA LEU A 50 -5.67 2.38 2.56
C LEU A 50 -5.55 2.47 1.03
N ASP A 51 -6.21 1.57 0.30
CA ASP A 51 -6.30 1.62 -1.17
C ASP A 51 -6.87 2.96 -1.64
N HIS A 52 -8.01 3.38 -1.05
CA HIS A 52 -8.62 4.67 -1.37
C HIS A 52 -7.71 5.86 -1.04
N LEU A 53 -6.95 5.81 0.06
CA LEU A 53 -5.99 6.85 0.41
C LEU A 53 -4.86 6.95 -0.62
N ILE A 54 -4.28 5.81 -1.02
CA ILE A 54 -3.22 5.77 -2.03
C ILE A 54 -3.76 6.30 -3.37
N ALA A 55 -4.93 5.83 -3.79
CA ALA A 55 -5.61 6.29 -5.00
C ALA A 55 -5.85 7.81 -4.97
N THR A 56 -6.35 8.34 -3.85
CA THR A 56 -6.62 9.79 -3.71
C THR A 56 -5.31 10.58 -3.83
N CYS A 57 -4.26 10.20 -3.12
CA CYS A 57 -2.98 10.91 -3.16
C CYS A 57 -2.30 10.88 -4.54
N LEU A 58 -2.45 9.77 -5.29
CA LEU A 58 -1.82 9.60 -6.61
C LEU A 58 -2.65 10.18 -7.76
N LEU A 59 -3.98 10.13 -7.67
CA LEU A 59 -4.86 10.61 -8.74
C LEU A 59 -5.23 12.08 -8.57
N ALA A 60 -5.24 12.61 -7.34
CA ALA A 60 -5.52 14.02 -7.08
C ALA A 60 -4.33 14.94 -7.42
N SER A 61 -3.16 14.40 -7.75
CA SER A 61 -1.99 15.19 -8.17
C SER A 61 -2.02 15.62 -9.64
N ASN A 62 -3.21 15.68 -10.26
CA ASN A 62 -3.43 16.16 -11.64
C ASN A 62 -4.32 17.41 -11.65
#